data_AF-X1KK49-F1
#
_entry.id   AF-X1KK49-F1
#
_cell.length_a   1.000
_cell.length_b   1.000
_cell.length_c   1.000
_cell.angle_alpha   90.00
_cell.angle_beta   90.00
_cell.angle_gamma   90.00
#
_symmetry.space_group_name_H-M   'P 1'
#
loop_
_entity.id
_entity.type
_entity.pdbx_description
1 polymer ?
#
loop_
_entity_poly.entity_id
_entity_poly.type
_entity_poly.pdbx_seq_one_letter_code
_entity_poly.pdbx_strand_id
1 'polypeptide(L)' 'MFGCTNQTVDQKAEAEKLMELSREWAKSAATDDIDKTLNYWADDAMVMAPGQPTLKGHDAIRKMLESNANIPKG' A
#
# COMPACT_ATOMS: atom_id res chain seq x y z
N MET A 1 -27.33 -17.97 -9.07
CA MET A 1 -27.62 -16.77 -8.26
C MET A 1 -26.81 -16.86 -6.97
N PHE A 2 -25.64 -16.22 -6.91
CA PHE A 2 -24.92 -16.04 -5.64
C PHE A 2 -25.51 -14.81 -4.98
N GLY A 3 -26.48 -15.01 -4.09
CA GLY A 3 -27.12 -13.94 -3.33
C GLY A 3 -26.11 -13.32 -2.36
N CYS A 4 -26.08 -11.99 -2.29
CA CYS A 4 -25.30 -11.26 -1.30
C CYS A 4 -25.65 -11.76 0.10
N THR A 5 -24.73 -12.48 0.73
CA THR A 5 -24.73 -12.66 2.18
C THR A 5 -24.40 -11.30 2.77
N ASN A 6 -25.41 -10.62 3.32
CA ASN A 6 -25.22 -9.36 4.03
C ASN A 6 -24.56 -9.67 5.38
N GLN A 7 -23.24 -9.88 5.38
CA GLN A 7 -22.49 -10.01 6.62
C GLN A 7 -22.47 -8.65 7.29
N THR A 8 -23.06 -8.56 8.48
CA THR A 8 -22.99 -7.35 9.30
C THR A 8 -21.57 -7.22 9.82
N VAL A 9 -20.78 -6.36 9.17
CA VAL A 9 -19.42 -6.03 9.57
C VAL A 9 -19.47 -4.99 10.69
N ASP A 10 -18.73 -5.21 11.77
CA ASP A 10 -18.49 -4.19 12.78
C ASP A 10 -17.55 -3.13 12.19
N GLN A 11 -18.14 -2.04 11.69
CA GLN A 11 -17.41 -0.96 11.05
C GLN A 11 -16.40 -0.29 11.98
N LYS A 12 -16.66 -0.26 13.29
CA LYS A 12 -15.76 0.37 14.26
C LYS A 12 -14.52 -0.50 14.45
N ALA A 13 -14.72 -1.79 14.68
CA ALA A 13 -13.63 -2.75 14.82
C ALA A 13 -12.76 -2.81 13.55
N GLU A 14 -13.37 -2.83 12.36
CA GLU A 14 -12.63 -2.80 11.10
C GLU A 14 -11.88 -1.48 10.88
N ALA A 15 -12.47 -0.34 11.22
CA ALA A 15 -11.79 0.95 11.13
C ALA A 15 -10.57 1.02 12.06
N GLU A 16 -10.67 0.52 13.28
CA GLU A 16 -9.54 0.46 14.23
C GLU A 16 -8.41 -0.41 13.67
N LYS A 17 -8.74 -1.58 13.13
CA LYS A 17 -7.79 -2.49 12.48
C LYS A 17 -7.11 -1.87 11.25
N LEU A 18 -7.88 -1.18 10.39
CA LEU A 18 -7.32 -0.46 9.24
C LEU A 18 -6.34 0.64 9.67
N MET A 19 -6.66 1.37 10.74
CA MET A 19 -5.79 2.42 11.26
C MET A 19 -4.52 1.86 11.91
N GLU A 20 -4.59 0.68 12.53
CA GLU A 20 -3.42 -0.03 13.03
C GLU A 20 -2.49 -0.44 11.88
N LEU A 21 -3.02 -1.12 10.86
CA LEU A 21 -2.28 -1.48 9.65
C LEU A 21 -1.65 -0.26 8.98
N SER A 22 -2.38 0.86 8.90
CA SER A 22 -1.87 2.12 8.34
C SER A 22 -0.63 2.63 9.10
N ARG A 23 -0.62 2.54 10.44
CA ARG A 23 0.56 2.92 11.25
C ARG A 23 1.74 1.99 11.03
N GLU A 24 1.50 0.68 10.90
CA GLU A 24 2.54 -0.31 10.64
C GLU A 24 3.15 -0.17 9.25
N TRP A 25 2.31 0.08 8.25
CA TRP A 25 2.73 0.44 6.89
C TRP A 25 3.58 1.71 6.90
N ALA A 26 3.13 2.79 7.56
CA ALA A 26 3.86 4.06 7.60
C ALA A 26 5.26 3.90 8.24
N LYS A 27 5.38 3.09 9.30
CA LYS A 27 6.68 2.75 9.89
C LYS A 27 7.58 1.98 8.91
N SER A 28 7.01 1.05 8.14
CA SER A 28 7.75 0.25 7.16
C SER A 28 8.19 1.11 5.96
N ALA A 29 7.32 1.96 5.45
CA ALA A 29 7.62 2.89 4.36
C ALA A 29 8.64 3.99 4.75
N ALA A 30 8.81 4.27 6.05
CA ALA A 30 9.85 5.16 6.56
C ALA A 30 11.24 4.50 6.59
N THR A 31 11.32 3.19 6.40
CA THR A 31 12.57 2.42 6.25
C THR A 31 12.81 2.06 4.79
N ASP A 32 14.02 1.66 4.42
CA ASP A 32 14.34 1.18 3.07
C ASP A 32 13.86 -0.27 2.81
N ASP A 33 12.91 -0.78 3.61
CA ASP A 33 12.33 -2.12 3.46
C ASP A 33 11.20 -2.11 2.41
N ILE A 34 11.60 -2.17 1.15
CA ILE A 34 10.71 -2.17 -0.02
C ILE A 34 9.82 -3.41 -0.05
N ASP A 35 10.35 -4.58 0.33
CA ASP A 35 9.61 -5.83 0.35
C ASP A 35 8.45 -5.79 1.35
N LYS A 36 8.74 -5.30 2.57
CA LYS A 36 7.71 -5.13 3.59
C LYS A 36 6.68 -4.08 3.18
N THR A 37 7.10 -3.01 2.51
CA THR A 37 6.18 -1.98 2.02
C THR A 37 5.21 -2.53 0.98
N LEU A 38 5.68 -3.33 0.02
CA LEU A 38 4.84 -3.93 -1.02
C LEU A 38 3.87 -4.97 -0.49
N ASN A 39 4.21 -5.70 0.58
CA ASN A 39 3.31 -6.67 1.22
C ASN A 39 2.02 -6.06 1.79
N TYR A 40 1.97 -4.74 2.01
CA TYR A 40 0.73 -4.07 2.41
C TYR A 40 -0.19 -3.75 1.23
N TRP A 41 0.28 -3.89 0.00
CA TRP A 41 -0.45 -3.52 -1.21
C TRP A 41 -0.86 -4.78 -1.98
N ALA A 42 -2.02 -4.75 -2.62
CA ALA A 42 -2.43 -5.82 -3.52
C ALA A 42 -1.45 -5.97 -4.69
N ASP A 43 -1.31 -7.18 -5.23
CA ASP A 43 -0.37 -7.48 -6.33
C ASP A 43 -0.61 -6.62 -7.58
N ASP A 44 -1.85 -6.18 -7.79
CA ASP A 44 -2.28 -5.33 -8.90
C ASP A 44 -2.44 -3.84 -8.53
N ALA A 45 -1.89 -3.42 -7.39
CA ALA A 45 -1.96 -2.05 -6.90
C ALA A 45 -1.52 -1.03 -7.95
N MET A 46 -2.14 0.15 -7.90
CA MET A 46 -1.85 1.25 -8.81
C MET A 46 -1.40 2.49 -8.04
N VAL A 47 -0.31 3.11 -8.49
CA VAL A 47 0.18 4.40 -7.96
C VAL A 47 -0.06 5.49 -9.00
N MET A 48 -0.77 6.53 -8.60
CA MET A 48 -1.14 7.67 -9.43
C MET A 48 -0.50 8.95 -8.86
N ALA A 49 0.75 9.21 -9.23
CA ALA A 49 1.43 10.43 -8.84
C ALA A 49 1.07 11.60 -9.79
N PRO A 50 0.88 12.83 -9.28
CA PRO A 50 0.56 13.98 -10.12
C PRO A 50 1.59 14.22 -11.22
N GLY A 51 1.14 14.37 -12.47
CA GLY A 51 2.01 14.64 -13.62
C GLY A 51 2.90 13.47 -14.07
N GLN A 52 2.74 12.28 -13.48
CA GLN A 52 3.48 11.07 -13.84
C GLN A 52 2.55 10.01 -14.44
N PRO A 53 3.05 9.08 -15.26
CA PRO A 53 2.30 7.91 -15.68
C PRO A 53 1.84 7.08 -14.47
N THR A 54 0.66 6.48 -14.58
CA THR A 54 0.19 5.52 -13.57
C THR A 54 1.07 4.27 -13.58
N LEU A 55 1.55 3.87 -12.41
CA LEU A 55 2.29 2.62 -12.23
C LEU A 55 1.30 1.54 -11.81
N LYS A 56 1.44 0.32 -12.36
CA LYS A 56 0.59 -0.82 -12.04
C LYS A 56 1.42 -2.03 -11.67
N GLY A 57 1.03 -2.68 -10.57
CA GLY A 57 1.64 -3.89 -10.05
C GLY A 57 2.93 -3.64 -9.27
N HIS A 58 3.28 -4.60 -8.42
CA HIS A 58 4.43 -4.51 -7.53
C HIS A 58 5.75 -4.26 -8.26
N ASP A 59 5.97 -4.85 -9.44
CA ASP A 59 7.22 -4.68 -10.19
C ASP A 59 7.47 -3.23 -10.62
N ALA A 60 6.43 -2.54 -11.12
CA ALA A 60 6.55 -1.15 -11.55
C ALA A 60 6.73 -0.22 -10.35
N ILE A 61 6.02 -0.51 -9.27
CA ILE A 61 6.08 0.25 -8.02
C ILE A 61 7.43 0.07 -7.32
N ARG A 62 7.99 -1.15 -7.31
CA ARG A 62 9.30 -1.46 -6.76
C ARG A 62 10.39 -0.58 -7.36
N LYS A 63 10.43 -0.49 -8.69
CA LYS A 63 11.41 0.34 -9.42
C LYS A 63 11.32 1.82 -9.02
N MET A 64 10.11 2.32 -8.80
CA MET A 64 9.91 3.69 -8.29
C MET A 64 10.47 3.85 -6.87
N LEU A 65 10.19 2.91 -5.97
CA LEU A 65 10.67 2.96 -4.58
C LEU A 65 12.21 2.86 -4.52
N GLU A 66 12.81 1.97 -5.30
CA GLU A 66 14.27 1.83 -5.42
C GLU A 66 14.93 3.10 -5.98
N SER A 67 14.29 3.75 -6.95
CA SER A 67 14.74 5.04 -7.48
C SER A 67 14.68 6.15 -6.42
N ASN A 68 13.69 6.13 -5.53
CA ASN A 68 13.51 7.13 -4.48
C ASN A 68 14.49 6.94 -3.31
N ALA A 69 14.83 5.69 -2.97
CA ALA A 69 15.80 5.38 -1.91
C ALA A 69 17.22 5.89 -2.24
N ASN A 70 17.58 5.91 -3.53
CA ASN A 70 18.87 6.43 -4.01
C ASN A 70 18.96 7.97 -4.05
N ILE A 71 17.89 8.70 -3.71
CA ILE A 71 17.93 10.16 -3.62
C ILE A 71 18.56 10.54 -2.27
N PRO A 72 19.70 11.27 -2.25
CA PRO A 72 20.34 11.68 -1.00
C PRO A 72 19.35 12.43 -0.10
N LYS A 73 19.16 11.92 1.12
CA LYS A 73 18.44 12.63 2.17
C LYS A 73 19.42 13.67 2.73
N GLY A 74 19.12 14.96 2.50
CA GLY A 74 19.94 16.09 2.93
C GLY A 74 20.01 16.26 4.45
#